data_AF-A0AA40G7D8-F1
#
_entry.id   AF-A0AA40G7D8-F1
#
_cell.length_a   1.000
_cell.length_b   1.000
_cell.length_c   1.000
_cell.angle_alpha   90.00
_cell.angle_beta   90.00
_cell.angle_gamma   90.00
#
_symmetry.space_group_name_H-M   'P 1'
#
loop_
_entity.id
_entity.type
_entity.pdbx_description
1 polymer ?
#
loop_
_entity_poly.entity_id
_entity_poly.type
_entity_poly.pdbx_seq_one_letter_code
_entity_poly.pdbx_strand_id
1 'polypeptide(L)' 'MQGPGRFSCRLCGSVYKHLASLTQHLEVHRNQTTCILCHTTLSRRTDLRRHMRLKHNMQWQKTIQKQRSSKNELDS' A
#
# COMPACT_ATOMS: atom_id res chain seq x y z
N MET A 1 -19.40 5.50 7.64
CA MET A 1 -18.65 6.08 8.77
C MET A 1 -17.23 5.52 8.73
N GLN A 2 -16.26 6.21 8.15
CA GLN A 2 -14.85 5.78 8.19
C GLN A 2 -14.17 6.56 9.32
N GLY A 3 -13.83 5.88 10.43
CA GLY A 3 -13.10 6.50 11.54
C GLY A 3 -11.70 6.92 11.12
N PRO A 4 -11.01 7.77 11.91
CA PRO A 4 -9.72 8.33 11.52
C PRO A 4 -8.63 7.26 11.52
N GLY A 5 -8.39 6.62 10.38
CA GLY A 5 -7.19 5.81 10.17
C GLY A 5 -6.04 6.68 9.69
N ARG A 6 -4.93 6.62 10.42
CA ARG A 6 -3.72 7.41 10.16
C ARG A 6 -2.81 6.78 9.11
N PHE A 7 -3.10 5.54 8.71
CA PHE A 7 -2.30 4.80 7.75
C PHE A 7 -3.18 4.33 6.60
N SER A 8 -2.78 4.59 5.37
CA SER A 8 -3.49 4.18 4.17
C SER A 8 -2.61 3.28 3.30
N CYS A 9 -3.24 2.33 2.65
CA CYS A 9 -2.63 1.48 1.64
C CYS A 9 -2.59 2.23 0.31
N ARG A 10 -1.41 2.48 -0.25
CA ARG A 10 -1.27 3.14 -1.57
C ARG A 10 -1.78 2.30 -2.75
N LEU A 11 -2.07 1.04 -2.48
CA LEU A 11 -2.39 0.02 -3.46
C LEU A 11 -3.90 -0.06 -3.71
N CYS A 12 -4.70 -0.07 -2.65
CA CYS A 12 -6.16 -0.17 -2.73
C CYS A 12 -6.90 0.98 -2.02
N GLY A 13 -6.17 1.91 -1.39
CA GLY A 13 -6.76 3.02 -0.64
C GLY A 13 -7.28 2.65 0.75
N SER A 14 -7.21 1.37 1.15
CA SER A 14 -7.69 0.90 2.46
C SER A 14 -7.04 1.63 3.62
N VAL A 15 -7.86 2.07 4.56
CA VAL A 15 -7.45 2.92 5.69
C VAL A 15 -7.46 2.12 6.99
N TYR A 16 -6.35 2.21 7.74
CA TYR A 16 -6.11 1.47 8.97
C TYR A 16 -5.76 2.42 10.11
N LYS A 17 -6.21 2.05 11.32
CA LYS A 17 -5.89 2.77 12.56
C LYS A 17 -4.43 2.59 12.97
N HIS A 18 -3.87 1.40 12.73
CA HIS A 18 -2.52 1.02 13.16
C HIS A 18 -1.64 0.60 11.99
N LEU A 19 -0.33 0.86 12.12
CA LEU A 19 0.68 0.44 11.15
C LEU A 19 0.72 -1.08 11.01
N ALA A 20 0.67 -1.82 12.13
CA ALA A 20 0.71 -3.28 12.14
C ALA A 20 -0.42 -3.91 11.30
N SER A 21 -1.65 -3.37 11.41
CA SER A 21 -2.79 -3.83 10.62
C SER A 21 -2.60 -3.58 9.13
N LEU A 22 -2.03 -2.42 8.75
CA LEU A 22 -1.71 -2.15 7.36
C LEU A 22 -0.57 -3.05 6.86
N THR A 23 0.46 -3.27 7.67
CA THR A 23 1.57 -4.19 7.31
C THR A 23 1.05 -5.60 7.05
N GLN A 24 0.18 -6.13 7.91
CA GLN A 24 -0.48 -7.43 7.69
C GLN A 24 -1.34 -7.42 6.42
N HIS A 25 -2.09 -6.35 6.17
CA HIS A 25 -2.87 -6.22 4.94
C HIS A 25 -1.99 -6.27 3.67
N LEU A 26 -0.81 -5.67 3.69
CA LEU A 26 0.12 -5.70 2.54
C LEU A 26 0.58 -7.12 2.17
N GLU A 27 0.55 -8.06 3.11
CA GLU A 27 0.83 -9.46 2.83
C GLU A 27 -0.19 -10.06 1.86
N VAL A 28 -1.46 -9.63 1.93
CA VAL A 28 -2.51 -10.06 1.00
C VAL A 28 -2.07 -9.74 -0.42
N HIS A 29 -1.71 -8.49 -0.69
CA HIS A 29 -1.26 -8.06 -2.02
C HIS A 29 0.03 -8.76 -2.47
N ARG A 30 0.96 -9.03 -1.56
CA ARG A 30 2.18 -9.80 -1.84
C ARG A 30 1.87 -11.26 -2.22
N ASN A 31 0.77 -11.80 -1.71
CA ASN A 31 0.38 -13.19 -1.92
C ASN A 31 -0.50 -13.40 -3.16
N GLN A 32 -0.87 -12.33 -3.87
CA GLN A 32 -1.68 -12.40 -5.09
C GLN A 32 -0.84 -12.74 -6.33
N THR A 33 -1.55 -13.19 -7.37
CA THR A 33 -1.04 -13.38 -8.73
C THR A 33 -1.53 -12.30 -9.69
N THR A 34 -2.51 -11.50 -9.28
CA THR A 34 -3.12 -10.46 -10.11
C THR A 34 -2.60 -9.09 -9.67
N CYS A 35 -2.18 -8.27 -10.64
CA CYS A 35 -1.81 -6.89 -10.39
C CYS A 35 -3.05 -6.06 -10.07
N ILE A 36 -3.09 -5.42 -8.92
CA ILE A 36 -4.21 -4.57 -8.52
C ILE A 36 -4.25 -3.19 -9.22
N LEU A 37 -3.16 -2.80 -9.90
CA LEU A 37 -3.08 -1.49 -10.57
C LEU A 37 -3.57 -1.57 -12.02
N CYS A 38 -3.29 -2.68 -12.71
CA CYS A 38 -3.68 -2.89 -14.11
C CYS A 38 -4.45 -4.19 -14.36
N HIS A 39 -4.81 -4.91 -13.30
CA HIS A 39 -5.60 -6.15 -13.31
C HIS A 39 -5.00 -7.28 -14.18
N THR A 40 -3.70 -7.24 -14.44
CA THR A 40 -3.01 -8.29 -15.17
C THR A 40 -2.78 -9.50 -14.28
N THR A 41 -3.23 -10.67 -14.72
CA THR A 41 -2.99 -11.95 -14.04
C THR A 41 -1.66 -12.55 -14.48
N LEU A 42 -0.80 -12.88 -13.52
CA LEU A 42 0.51 -13.49 -13.75
C LEU A 42 0.49 -14.92 -13.20
N SER A 43 1.24 -15.83 -13.82
CA SER A 43 1.24 -17.24 -13.42
C SER A 43 1.89 -17.49 -12.04
N ARG A 44 2.76 -16.58 -11.57
CA ARG A 44 3.52 -16.73 -10.30
C ARG A 44 3.63 -15.42 -9.53
N ARG A 45 3.75 -15.53 -8.20
CA ARG A 45 3.98 -14.39 -7.30
C ARG A 45 5.31 -13.66 -7.58
N THR A 46 6.35 -14.39 -7.99
CA THR A 46 7.63 -13.81 -8.42
C THR A 46 7.48 -12.94 -9.66
N ASP A 47 6.66 -13.37 -10.62
CA ASP A 47 6.34 -12.60 -11.82
C ASP A 47 5.55 -11.34 -11.47
N LEU A 48 4.58 -11.43 -10.55
CA LEU A 48 3.88 -10.22 -10.06
C LEU A 48 4.85 -9.24 -9.38
N ARG A 49 5.80 -9.72 -8.56
CA ARG A 49 6.81 -8.84 -7.94
C ARG A 49 7.70 -8.14 -8.97
N ARG A 50 8.10 -8.84 -10.03
CA ARG A 50 8.85 -8.27 -11.14
C ARG A 50 8.01 -7.28 -11.93
N HIS A 51 6.76 -7.64 -12.22
CA HIS A 51 5.79 -6.79 -12.89
C HIS A 51 5.60 -5.46 -12.14
N MET A 52 5.36 -5.49 -10.83
CA MET A 52 5.21 -4.26 -10.03
C MET A 52 6.44 -3.36 -10.08
N ARG A 53 7.65 -3.94 -10.05
CA ARG A 53 8.90 -3.17 -10.15
C ARG A 53 9.12 -2.57 -11.54
N LEU A 54 8.81 -3.30 -12.61
CA LEU A 54 9.13 -2.89 -13.98
C LEU A 54 8.02 -2.10 -14.68
N LYS A 55 6.75 -2.34 -14.33
CA LYS A 55 5.59 -1.71 -14.97
C LYS A 55 5.01 -0.55 -14.16
N HIS A 56 5.23 -0.55 -12.84
CA HIS A 56 4.69 0.47 -11.94
C HIS A 56 5.77 1.17 -11.10
N ASN A 57 7.06 0.86 -11.35
CA ASN A 57 8.20 1.32 -10.54
C ASN A 57 7.98 1.14 -9.03
N MET A 58 7.18 0.15 -8.66
CA MET A 58 6.63 -0.01 -7.34
C MET A 58 7.52 -0.94 -6.52
N GLN A 59 7.92 -0.45 -5.35
CA GLN A 59 8.66 -1.24 -4.37
C GLN A 59 7.78 -1.51 -3.17
N TRP A 60 7.48 -2.80 -2.94
CA TRP A 60 6.55 -3.27 -1.90
C TRP A 60 6.82 -2.72 -0.50
N GLN A 61 8.08 -2.39 -0.19
CA GLN A 61 8.49 -1.80 1.10
C GLN A 61 7.94 -0.39 1.35
N LYS A 62 7.48 0.32 0.31
CA LYS A 62 6.96 1.69 0.38
C LYS A 62 5.47 1.75 -0.01
N THR A 63 4.66 0.79 0.40
CA THR A 63 3.21 0.77 0.08
C THR A 63 2.35 1.38 1.19
N ILE A 64 2.95 1.62 2.35
CA ILE A 64 2.39 2.34 3.48
C ILE A 64 2.43 3.84 3.21
N GLN A 65 1.30 4.52 3.36
CA GLN A 65 1.21 5.98 3.43
C GLN A 65 0.76 6.36 4.84
N LYS A 66 1.56 7.17 5.53
CA LYS A 66 1.18 7.77 6.80
C LYS A 66 0.51 9.10 6.49
N GLN A 67 -0.75 9.25 6.88
CA GLN A 67 -1.40 10.55 6.89
C GLN A 67 -0.77 11.37 8.03
N ARG A 68 0.08 12.34 7.68
CA ARG A 68 0.53 13.36 8.63
C ARG A 68 -0.69 14.22 8.95
N SER A 69 -1.24 14.06 10.15
CA SER A 69 -2.11 15.09 10.71
C SER A 69 -1.28 16.38 10.72
N SER A 70 -1.76 17.42 10.03
CA SER A 70 -1.10 18.72 9.94
C SER A 70 -0.55 19.13 11.29
N LYS A 71 0.78 19.21 11.41
CA LYS A 71 1.40 20.14 12.34
C LYS A 71 1.16 21.51 11.71
N ASN A 72 0.33 22.34 12.33
CA ASN A 72 0.58 23.77 12.26
C ASN A 72 1.93 23.98 12.94
N GLU A 73 2.97 24.11 12.13
CA GLU A 73 4.20 24.80 12.49
C GLU A 73 3.95 26.26 12.11
N LEU A 74 3.60 27.09 13.09
CA LEU A 74 3.97 28.50 13.04
C LEU A 74 5.15 28.66 13.99
N ASP A 75 6.29 28.86 13.36
CA ASP A 75 7.52 29.49 13.81
C ASP A 75 7.24 30.66 14.79
N SER A 76 8.02 30.76 15.87
CA SER A 76 8.12 31.93 16.76
C SER A 76 9.59 32.20 17.03
#